data_AF-A0A3A2IZU8-F1
#
_entry.id   AF-A0A3A2IZU8-F1
#
_cell.length_a   1.000
_cell.length_b   1.000
_cell.length_c   1.000
_cell.angle_alpha   90.00
_cell.angle_beta   90.00
_cell.angle_gamma   90.00
#
_symmetry.space_group_name_H-M   'P 1'
#
loop_
_entity.id
_entity.type
_entity.pdbx_description
1 polymer ?
#
loop_
_entity_poly.entity_id
_entity_poly.type
_entity_poly.pdbx_seq_one_letter_code
_entity_poly.pdbx_strand_id
1 'polypeptide(L)'
;MIQVNSVETAPNFSLLLSFNNGERRCFDMQPYLHYPVFRRLENPGFFSLAHVDYGTVIWPCDIDIAPETLYEYSVPLDLSEQK
;
A
#
# COMPACT_ATOMS: atom_id res chain seq x y z
N MET A 1 -13.59 -7.61 -9.55
CA MET A 1 -12.85 -6.38 -9.25
C MET A 1 -12.05 -6.63 -7.99
N ILE A 2 -10.75 -6.36 -8.02
CA ILE A 2 -9.88 -6.56 -6.86
C ILE A 2 -10.08 -5.37 -5.92
N GLN A 3 -10.16 -5.62 -4.61
CA GLN A 3 -10.33 -4.57 -3.61
C GLN A 3 -9.36 -4.83 -2.45
N VAL A 4 -8.87 -3.75 -1.85
CA VAL A 4 -8.08 -3.83 -0.62
C VAL A 4 -9.05 -3.91 0.56
N ASN A 5 -8.86 -4.91 1.41
CA ASN A 5 -9.61 -5.11 2.65
C ASN A 5 -8.90 -4.48 3.85
N SER A 6 -7.57 -4.58 3.89
CA SER A 6 -6.76 -3.99 4.95
C SER A 6 -5.39 -3.56 4.43
N VAL A 7 -4.83 -2.55 5.10
CA VAL A 7 -3.48 -2.05 4.86
C VAL A 7 -2.76 -1.91 6.20
N GLU A 8 -1.50 -2.31 6.22
CA GLU A 8 -0.56 -2.07 7.32
C GLU A 8 0.70 -1.42 6.76
N THR A 9 1.15 -0.32 7.36
CA THR A 9 2.37 0.36 6.94
C THR A 9 3.57 -0.30 7.60
N ALA A 10 4.56 -0.70 6.81
CA ALA A 10 5.81 -1.29 7.26
C ALA A 10 6.98 -0.28 7.11
N PRO A 11 8.15 -0.55 7.73
CA PRO A 11 9.37 0.22 7.49
C PRO A 11 9.73 0.29 6.00
N ASN A 12 10.60 1.23 5.63
CA ASN A 12 11.04 1.46 4.24
C ASN A 12 9.92 1.87 3.26
N PHE A 13 8.85 2.50 3.75
CA PHE A 13 7.72 2.93 2.93
C PHE A 13 7.03 1.77 2.20
N SER A 14 6.97 0.60 2.84
CA SER A 14 6.26 -0.56 2.31
C SER A 14 4.83 -0.64 2.87
N LEU A 15 3.91 -1.15 2.06
CA LEU A 15 2.52 -1.41 2.44
C LEU A 15 2.24 -2.90 2.39
N LEU A 16 1.79 -3.46 3.50
CA LEU A 16 1.27 -4.81 3.57
C LEU A 16 -0.24 -4.76 3.32
N LEU A 17 -0.68 -5.37 2.24
CA LEU A 17 -2.04 -5.29 1.74
C LEU A 17 -2.69 -6.65 1.84
N SER A 18 -3.94 -6.69 2.29
CA SER A 18 -4.80 -7.86 2.16
C SER A 18 -5.91 -7.56 1.17
N PHE A 19 -6.10 -8.41 0.18
CA PHE A 19 -7.11 -8.23 -0.86
C PHE A 19 -8.35 -9.08 -0.62
N ASN A 20 -9.45 -8.73 -1.28
CA ASN A 20 -10.72 -9.45 -1.21
C ASN A 20 -10.67 -10.89 -1.76
N ASN A 21 -9.63 -11.25 -2.52
CA ASN A 21 -9.40 -12.61 -3.00
C ASN A 21 -8.66 -13.51 -1.97
N GLY A 22 -8.31 -12.96 -0.79
CA GLY A 22 -7.58 -13.68 0.25
C GLY A 22 -6.05 -13.62 0.13
N GLU A 23 -5.51 -12.99 -0.92
CA GLU A 23 -4.08 -12.79 -1.05
C GLU A 23 -3.58 -11.67 -0.14
N ARG A 24 -2.35 -11.85 0.35
CA ARG A 24 -1.58 -10.80 1.00
C ARG A 24 -0.38 -10.45 0.14
N ARG A 25 -0.12 -9.15 -0.03
CA ARG A 25 0.94 -8.66 -0.90
C ARG A 25 1.66 -7.48 -0.25
N CYS A 26 2.92 -7.28 -0.61
CA CYS A 26 3.73 -6.16 -0.19
C CYS A 26 3.92 -5.20 -1.37
N PHE A 27 3.55 -3.94 -1.19
CA PHE A 27 3.75 -2.89 -2.18
C PHE A 27 4.87 -1.95 -1.72
N ASP A 28 5.88 -1.76 -2.56
CA ASP A 28 6.97 -0.82 -2.29
C ASP A 28 6.61 0.57 -2.83
N MET A 29 6.52 1.56 -1.94
CA MET A 29 6.18 2.93 -2.32
C MET A 29 7.41 3.76 -2.72
N GLN A 30 8.63 3.33 -2.39
CA GLN A 30 9.88 4.05 -2.68
C GLN A 30 10.00 4.53 -4.15
N PRO A 31 9.73 3.70 -5.18
CA PRO A 31 9.85 4.14 -6.56
C PRO A 31 8.84 5.20 -6.96
N TYR A 32 7.79 5.47 -6.16
CA TYR A 32 6.76 6.46 -6.47
C TYR A 32 6.92 7.76 -5.66
N LEU A 33 7.72 7.77 -4.58
CA LEU A 33 7.90 8.96 -3.73
C LEU A 33 8.46 10.18 -4.51
N HIS A 34 9.13 9.95 -5.63
CA HIS A 34 9.64 11.01 -6.50
C HIS A 34 8.53 11.81 -7.21
N TYR A 35 7.32 11.24 -7.35
CA TYR A 35 6.21 11.95 -7.98
C TYR A 35 5.70 13.08 -7.06
N PRO A 36 5.42 14.28 -7.60
CA PRO A 36 4.98 15.43 -6.80
C PRO A 36 3.74 15.15 -5.93
N VAL A 37 2.81 14.30 -6.41
CA VAL A 37 1.60 13.91 -5.68
C VAL A 37 1.90 13.07 -4.44
N PHE A 38 2.98 12.27 -4.47
CA PHE A 38 3.36 11.36 -3.39
C PHE A 38 4.46 11.91 -2.48
N ARG A 39 5.00 13.10 -2.76
CA ARG A 39 6.06 13.72 -1.94
C ARG A 39 5.70 13.81 -0.44
N ARG A 40 4.42 14.00 -0.11
CA ARG A 40 3.97 14.04 1.30
C ARG A 40 4.17 12.72 2.04
N LEU A 41 4.16 11.60 1.30
CA LEU A 41 4.39 10.26 1.82
C LEU A 41 5.85 10.02 2.21
N GLU A 42 6.81 10.88 1.81
CA GLU A 42 8.19 10.83 2.30
C GLU A 42 8.28 11.10 3.81
N ASN A 43 7.26 11.75 4.40
CA ASN A 43 7.17 11.90 5.84
C ASN A 43 6.58 10.61 6.45
N PRO A 44 7.34 9.87 7.29
CA PRO A 44 6.88 8.60 7.85
C PRO A 44 5.60 8.73 8.69
N GLY A 45 5.42 9.87 9.38
CA GLY A 45 4.22 10.12 10.17
C GLY A 45 2.99 10.43 9.32
N PHE A 46 3.19 10.91 8.10
CA PHE A 46 2.10 11.06 7.13
C PHE A 46 1.82 9.73 6.42
N PHE A 47 2.87 8.99 6.07
CA PHE A 47 2.75 7.65 5.48
C PHE A 47 1.97 6.69 6.38
N SER A 48 2.20 6.73 7.70
CA SER A 48 1.48 5.90 8.68
C SER A 48 -0.02 6.19 8.78
N LEU A 49 -0.52 7.24 8.12
CA LEU A 49 -1.95 7.58 8.06
C LEU A 49 -2.68 6.82 6.94
N ALA A 50 -1.99 5.91 6.24
CA ALA A 50 -2.59 5.03 5.26
C ALA A 50 -3.75 4.25 5.89
N HIS A 51 -4.91 4.27 5.24
CA HIS A 51 -6.05 3.46 5.62
C HIS A 51 -6.83 3.02 4.39
N VAL A 52 -7.71 2.04 4.57
CA VAL A 52 -8.58 1.59 3.49
C VAL A 52 -9.88 2.38 3.53
N ASP A 53 -10.26 2.95 2.39
CA ASP A 53 -11.60 3.49 2.16
C ASP A 53 -12.04 3.19 0.72
N TYR A 54 -13.34 3.04 0.48
CA TYR A 54 -13.90 2.67 -0.83
C TYR A 54 -13.23 1.46 -1.54
N GLY A 55 -12.58 0.56 -0.78
CA GLY A 55 -11.88 -0.61 -1.32
C GLY A 55 -10.48 -0.32 -1.88
N THR A 56 -9.89 0.81 -1.54
CA THR A 56 -8.54 1.22 -1.95
C THR A 56 -7.74 1.82 -0.79
N VAL A 57 -6.42 2.00 -0.96
CA VAL A 57 -5.59 2.65 0.06
C VAL A 57 -5.59 4.15 -0.18
N ILE A 58 -5.94 4.89 0.87
CA ILE A 58 -5.98 6.34 0.86
C ILE A 58 -5.15 6.94 2.00
N TRP A 59 -4.69 8.16 1.78
CA TRP A 59 -4.06 9.04 2.74
C TRP A 59 -4.83 10.35 2.82
N PRO A 60 -4.60 11.17 3.86
CA PRO A 60 -5.14 12.52 3.90
C PRO A 60 -4.79 13.33 2.65
N CYS A 61 -5.62 14.34 2.35
CA CYS A 61 -5.44 15.24 1.20
C CYS A 61 -5.60 14.59 -0.17
N ASP A 62 -6.57 13.68 -0.31
CA ASP A 62 -6.98 13.09 -1.59
C ASP A 62 -5.84 12.37 -2.33
N ILE A 63 -4.96 11.72 -1.56
CA ILE A 63 -3.92 10.85 -2.11
C ILE A 63 -4.45 9.42 -2.00
N ASP A 64 -4.68 8.78 -3.12
CA ASP A 64 -5.09 7.38 -3.21
C ASP A 64 -4.27 6.61 -4.25
N ILE A 65 -4.27 5.28 -4.13
CA ILE A 65 -3.67 4.39 -5.13
C ILE A 65 -4.66 3.28 -5.42
N ALA A 66 -5.21 3.27 -6.64
CA ALA A 66 -6.19 2.29 -7.09
C ALA A 66 -5.79 0.84 -6.76
N PRO A 67 -6.75 -0.01 -6.35
CA PRO A 67 -6.47 -1.38 -5.92
C PRO A 67 -5.85 -2.23 -7.04
N GLU A 68 -6.15 -1.94 -8.30
CA GLU A 68 -5.53 -2.58 -9.46
C GLU A 68 -4.03 -2.30 -9.53
N THR A 69 -3.61 -1.03 -9.36
CA THR A 69 -2.20 -0.63 -9.33
C THR A 69 -1.48 -1.29 -8.16
N LEU A 70 -2.11 -1.28 -6.98
CA LEU A 70 -1.55 -1.95 -5.81
C LEU A 70 -1.37 -3.45 -6.05
N TYR A 71 -2.34 -4.11 -6.70
CA TYR A 71 -2.25 -5.54 -6.97
C TYR A 71 -1.21 -5.89 -8.03
N GLU A 72 -1.16 -5.14 -9.13
CA GLU A 72 -0.27 -5.38 -10.27
C GLU A 72 1.21 -5.20 -9.92
N TYR A 73 1.54 -4.18 -9.12
CA TYR A 73 2.94 -3.85 -8.78
C TYR A 73 3.39 -4.31 -7.39
N SER A 74 2.50 -4.90 -6.59
CA SER A 74 2.91 -5.54 -5.33
C SER A 74 3.44 -6.94 -5.56
N VAL A 75 4.26 -7.42 -4.62
CA VAL A 75 4.75 -8.80 -4.60
C VAL A 75 3.93 -9.66 -3.64
N PRO A 76 3.56 -10.90 -3.98
CA PRO A 76 2.89 -11.79 -3.04
C PRO A 76 3.74 -11.99 -1.79
N LEU A 77 3.12 -11.81 -0.62
CA LEU A 77 3.74 -12.18 0.65
C LEU A 77 3.51 -13.67 0.86
N ASP A 78 4.38 -14.46 0.24
CA ASP A 78 4.47 -15.87 0.57
C ASP A 78 5.06 -15.97 2.00
N LEU A 79 4.36 -16.63 2.92
CA LEU A 79 4.79 -16.83 4.31
C LEU A 79 5.99 -17.78 4.42
N SER A 80 6.89 -17.81 3.43
CA SER A 80 7.98 -18.79 3.33
C SER A 80 9.29 -18.36 3.99
N GLU A 81 9.34 -17.24 4.73
CA GLU A 81 10.51 -16.89 5.55
C GLU A 81 10.15 -16.61 7.01
N GLN A 82 9.89 -17.70 7.74
CA GLN A 82 10.35 -17.84 9.12
C GLN A 82 11.27 -19.06 9.15
N LYS A 83 12.58 -18.82 9.00
CA LYS A 83 13.63 -19.80 9.28
C LYS A 83 14.50 -19.31 10.42
#